data_AF-A0A9J6ZGV9-F1
#
_entry.id   AF-A0A9J6ZGV9-F1
#
_cell.length_a   1.000
_cell.length_b   1.000
_cell.length_c   1.000
_cell.angle_alpha   90.00
_cell.angle_beta   90.00
_cell.angle_gamma   90.00
#
_symmetry.space_group_name_H-M   'P 1'
#
loop_
_entity.id
_entity.type
_entity.pdbx_description
1 polymer ?
#
loop_
_entity_poly.entity_id
_entity_poly.type
_entity_poly.pdbx_seq_one_letter_code
_entity_poly.pdbx_strand_id
1 'polypeptide(L)'
;MILANKEKLNRLGIFFFYDKDGIVDDYITFMLKDMTQNLSDLLVVCNGKLTVEGREKISELTPNILVRENKGFDVWAYKEGMEYYGWDKISKFDEVVLFNSTMFGPLYSFSEMFEGMNSQDLDFWGITKHHEVPHDPFNRIKYGYLPEHIQSHFIVVRNSLLTSYEYKNFWDNMPEIESYEDSIGYYEAVFTKEFNDKGFKWDVYVNTDDLEKHTYHPVLMMPLELVKNRKCPIIKRRSFFHTKIDYLNNTTGEQTSEVYEYIRKNLDYDINLIWDNILRTCHQADIKNALNLSYILSTTSSVQMNTKLNRKIALVMHIYFDDLIEYCLEYATSVPEGTDVYITTDTEHKADLIRTIFEKRNFAKLEIIIIENRGRDISALLVGSKKFIMDYDYVCFAHDKKTKQLEPHIKGESFAYKCFENTLTNQHFVNNVINLFETNPRLGMLSPPPPNHADFYPTIGLEWTINFDNTKALADKLKLSVEMDKNKEPIAPLGTMFWFRPKALKALFDYDWEYKDFPPEPNDTDGTLLHAIERIYPFVSQHEGYYPALLLSDSFAKIEVTNLYFMLREINTAYMMNSGPAIHLSMVSVLKYNMTYKIPFKYKLKMLIKKILPVWLFNLLKRLIKRR
;
A
#
# COMPACT_ATOMS: atom_id res chain seq x y z
N MET A 1 3.43 8.51 41.64
CA MET A 1 4.22 9.68 42.09
C MET A 1 3.97 10.90 41.20
N ILE A 2 3.52 12.05 41.74
CA ILE A 2 3.39 13.31 40.97
C ILE A 2 4.77 13.93 40.72
N LEU A 3 5.06 14.29 39.47
CA LEU A 3 6.36 14.84 39.03
C LEU A 3 6.34 16.34 38.72
N ALA A 4 5.15 16.96 38.61
CA ALA A 4 4.96 18.35 38.21
C ALA A 4 5.70 19.40 39.08
N ASN A 5 6.11 19.04 40.30
CA ASN A 5 6.79 19.96 41.23
C ASN A 5 8.33 19.93 41.12
N LYS A 6 8.92 19.12 40.23
CA LYS A 6 10.37 19.11 40.01
C LYS A 6 10.76 20.12 38.92
N GLU A 7 11.72 21.00 39.23
CA GLU A 7 12.24 21.99 38.28
C GLU A 7 12.93 21.38 37.05
N LYS A 8 13.55 20.19 37.20
CA LYS A 8 14.16 19.44 36.10
C LYS A 8 13.95 17.95 36.30
N LEU A 9 13.32 17.31 35.32
CA LEU A 9 13.08 15.86 35.31
C LEU A 9 14.18 15.16 34.52
N ASN A 10 14.80 14.17 35.16
CA ASN A 10 15.85 13.35 34.55
C ASN A 10 15.22 12.12 33.89
N ARG A 11 14.97 12.19 32.58
CA ARG A 11 14.37 11.08 31.80
C ARG A 11 15.38 10.40 30.90
N LEU A 12 15.38 9.07 30.89
CA LEU A 12 16.12 8.25 29.92
C LEU A 12 15.16 7.78 28.82
N GLY A 13 15.46 8.06 27.56
CA GLY A 13 14.81 7.41 26.43
C GLY A 13 15.57 6.16 25.98
N ILE A 14 14.87 5.04 25.79
CA ILE A 14 15.36 3.86 25.09
C ILE A 14 14.49 3.68 23.86
N PHE A 15 15.02 4.11 22.72
CA PHE A 15 14.35 4.05 21.44
C PHE A 15 14.76 2.80 20.66
N PHE A 16 13.80 2.04 20.15
CA PHE A 16 14.03 0.87 19.32
C PHE A 16 13.58 1.08 17.87
N PHE A 17 14.39 0.65 16.90
CA PHE A 17 13.94 0.46 15.52
C PHE A 17 14.59 -0.74 14.83
N TYR A 18 13.89 -1.23 13.79
CA TYR A 18 14.37 -2.22 12.86
C TYR A 18 14.02 -1.78 11.43
N ASP A 19 14.99 -1.90 10.53
CA ASP A 19 14.80 -1.77 9.09
C ASP A 19 15.65 -2.84 8.38
N LYS A 20 15.07 -3.52 7.39
CA LYS A 20 15.73 -4.63 6.69
C LYS A 20 17.01 -4.20 5.96
N ASP A 21 17.05 -2.94 5.51
CA ASP A 21 18.15 -2.34 4.77
C ASP A 21 19.06 -1.48 5.68
N GLY A 22 18.71 -1.36 6.96
CA GLY A 22 19.41 -0.55 7.95
C GLY A 22 19.27 0.95 7.76
N ILE A 23 18.20 1.39 7.08
CA ILE A 23 17.91 2.79 6.79
C ILE A 23 17.22 3.43 8.01
N VAL A 24 17.65 4.65 8.35
CA VAL A 24 16.94 5.52 9.30
C VAL A 24 16.12 6.50 8.49
N ASP A 25 14.81 6.25 8.36
CA ASP A 25 13.90 7.15 7.65
C ASP A 25 13.73 8.48 8.41
N ASP A 26 13.47 9.54 7.67
CA ASP A 26 13.47 10.89 8.23
C ASP A 26 12.39 11.11 9.29
N TYR A 27 11.26 10.40 9.22
CA TYR A 27 10.22 10.47 10.25
C TYR A 27 10.74 10.04 11.63
N ILE A 28 11.72 9.13 11.70
CA ILE A 28 12.36 8.72 12.95
C ILE A 28 13.13 9.89 13.54
N THR A 29 13.97 10.55 12.73
CA THR A 29 14.76 11.69 13.20
C THR A 29 13.87 12.87 13.58
N PHE A 30 12.79 13.10 12.82
CA PHE A 30 11.78 14.12 13.14
C PHE A 30 11.13 13.85 14.50
N MET A 31 10.68 12.60 14.73
CA MET A 31 10.09 12.19 16.00
C MET A 31 11.07 12.34 17.17
N LEU A 32 12.32 11.89 16.98
CA LEU A 32 13.34 11.94 18.02
C LEU A 32 13.77 13.37 18.36
N LYS A 33 13.82 14.29 17.38
CA LYS A 33 14.13 15.70 17.64
C LYS A 33 13.14 16.34 18.62
N ASP A 34 11.85 16.07 18.48
CA ASP A 34 10.86 16.55 19.46
C ASP A 34 10.98 15.80 20.80
N MET A 35 11.12 14.47 20.77
CA MET A 35 11.29 13.67 21.99
C MET A 35 12.47 14.10 22.85
N THR A 36 13.63 14.40 22.24
CA THR A 36 14.85 14.79 22.97
C THR A 36 14.69 16.05 23.83
N GLN A 37 13.72 16.91 23.53
CA GLN A 37 13.40 18.07 24.38
C GLN A 37 12.87 17.66 25.77
N ASN A 38 12.34 16.44 25.88
CA ASN A 38 11.78 15.88 27.10
C ASN A 38 12.72 14.89 27.80
N LEU A 39 13.88 14.60 27.20
CA LEU A 39 14.84 13.60 27.65
C LEU A 39 16.13 14.24 28.15
N SER A 40 16.75 13.63 29.17
CA SER A 40 18.08 13.99 29.64
C SER A 40 19.18 13.11 29.04
N ASP A 41 18.83 11.89 28.64
CA ASP A 41 19.69 10.97 27.91
C ASP A 41 18.83 10.13 26.95
N LEU A 42 19.41 9.68 25.85
CA LEU A 42 18.75 8.87 24.84
C LEU A 42 19.70 7.76 24.39
N LEU A 43 19.25 6.51 24.43
CA LEU A 43 19.87 5.39 23.75
C LEU A 43 19.03 4.98 22.56
N VAL A 44 19.68 4.82 21.41
CA VAL A 44 19.06 4.25 20.22
C VAL A 44 19.54 2.81 20.04
N VAL A 45 18.60 1.87 20.07
CA VAL A 45 18.80 0.45 19.83
C VAL A 45 18.34 0.10 18.42
N CYS A 46 19.28 -0.36 17.60
CA CYS A 46 19.03 -0.81 16.24
C CYS A 46 19.18 -2.33 16.16
N ASN A 47 18.10 -3.03 15.82
CA ASN A 47 18.18 -4.46 15.52
C ASN A 47 18.63 -4.65 14.06
N GLY A 48 19.60 -5.53 13.84
CA GLY A 48 20.09 -5.90 12.51
C GLY A 48 21.22 -5.01 12.02
N LYS A 49 20.97 -4.23 10.95
CA LYS A 49 21.99 -3.44 10.28
C LYS A 49 21.72 -1.96 10.47
N LEU A 50 22.78 -1.16 10.48
CA LEU A 50 22.71 0.29 10.47
C LEU A 50 23.64 0.82 9.36
N THR A 51 23.07 1.55 8.41
CA THR A 51 23.82 2.24 7.36
C THR A 51 24.72 3.33 7.94
N VAL A 52 25.75 3.74 7.18
CA VAL A 52 26.64 4.84 7.58
C VAL A 52 25.85 6.14 7.73
N GLU A 53 25.04 6.48 6.74
CA GLU A 53 24.14 7.65 6.78
C GLU A 53 23.18 7.57 7.96
N GLY A 54 22.55 6.41 8.20
CA GLY A 54 21.67 6.22 9.34
C GLY A 54 22.38 6.43 10.69
N ARG A 55 23.63 5.96 10.81
CA ARG A 55 24.45 6.21 12.01
C ARG A 55 24.76 7.69 12.18
N GLU A 56 25.09 8.40 11.12
CA GLU A 56 25.35 9.85 11.15
C GLU A 56 24.11 10.61 11.64
N LYS A 57 22.93 10.34 11.04
CA LYS A 57 21.64 10.92 11.46
C LYS A 57 21.35 10.72 12.95
N ILE A 58 21.58 9.52 13.48
CA ILE A 58 21.35 9.25 14.91
C ILE A 58 22.42 9.90 15.80
N SER A 59 23.67 9.97 15.33
CA SER A 59 24.78 10.55 16.11
C SER A 59 24.60 12.06 16.36
N GLU A 60 23.85 12.76 15.50
CA GLU A 60 23.43 14.15 15.74
C GLU A 60 22.48 14.29 16.94
N LEU A 61 21.75 13.22 17.29
CA LEU A 61 20.76 13.21 18.37
C LEU A 61 21.33 12.65 19.67
N THR A 62 22.19 11.62 19.57
CA THR A 62 22.82 11.00 20.74
C THR A 62 24.10 10.25 20.36
N PRO A 63 25.14 10.27 21.23
CA PRO A 63 26.30 9.39 21.06
C PRO A 63 26.00 7.92 21.43
N ASN A 64 24.89 7.64 22.12
CA ASN A 64 24.58 6.31 22.63
C ASN A 64 23.81 5.49 21.59
N ILE A 65 24.52 4.61 20.88
CA ILE A 65 23.96 3.75 19.83
C ILE A 65 24.34 2.30 20.10
N LEU A 66 23.34 1.44 20.26
CA LEU A 66 23.50 0.00 20.40
C LEU A 66 22.99 -0.70 19.13
N VAL A 67 23.89 -1.34 18.38
CA VAL A 67 23.52 -2.20 17.24
C VAL A 67 23.63 -3.65 17.68
N ARG A 68 22.54 -4.41 17.54
CA ARG A 68 22.43 -5.79 18.02
C ARG A 68 21.82 -6.71 16.98
N GLU A 69 21.89 -8.02 17.21
CA GLU A 69 21.21 -9.00 16.34
C GLU A 69 19.69 -8.76 16.35
N ASN A 70 19.02 -9.04 15.23
CA ASN A 70 17.56 -8.99 15.18
C ASN A 70 16.93 -10.26 15.81
N LYS A 71 17.10 -10.41 17.13
CA LYS A 71 16.54 -11.48 17.96
C LYS A 71 15.81 -10.89 19.16
N GLY A 72 14.74 -11.54 19.60
CA GLY A 72 13.93 -11.06 20.73
C GLY A 72 13.11 -9.80 20.45
N PHE A 73 13.03 -9.36 19.18
CA PHE A 73 12.26 -8.22 18.68
C PHE A 73 12.45 -6.93 19.51
N ASP A 74 11.39 -6.17 19.75
CA ASP A 74 11.39 -4.91 20.51
C ASP A 74 11.58 -5.16 22.01
N VAL A 75 10.96 -6.21 22.57
CA VAL A 75 11.05 -6.56 23.99
C VAL A 75 12.50 -6.72 24.43
N TRP A 76 13.30 -7.52 23.73
CA TRP A 76 14.71 -7.69 24.08
C TRP A 76 15.58 -6.49 23.70
N ALA A 77 15.16 -5.68 22.72
CA ALA A 77 15.84 -4.41 22.46
C ALA A 77 15.71 -3.47 23.67
N TYR A 78 14.53 -3.42 24.31
CA TYR A 78 14.36 -2.70 25.57
C TYR A 78 15.18 -3.32 26.71
N LYS A 79 15.14 -4.65 26.85
CA LYS A 79 15.91 -5.38 27.87
C LYS A 79 17.41 -5.08 27.78
N GLU A 80 18.02 -5.29 26.62
CA GLU A 80 19.44 -5.02 26.40
C GLU A 80 19.76 -3.52 26.48
N GLY A 81 18.82 -2.66 26.06
CA GLY A 81 18.94 -1.22 26.24
C GLY A 81 19.02 -0.81 27.71
N MET A 82 18.27 -1.49 28.59
CA MET A 82 18.37 -1.28 30.03
C MET A 82 19.66 -1.87 30.61
N GLU A 83 20.05 -3.07 30.18
CA GLU A 83 21.31 -3.71 30.60
C GLU A 83 22.54 -2.89 30.22
N TYR A 84 22.51 -2.17 29.08
CA TYR A 84 23.57 -1.26 28.63
C TYR A 84 23.89 -0.17 29.66
N TYR A 85 22.87 0.40 30.33
CA TYR A 85 23.07 1.36 31.40
C TYR A 85 23.34 0.70 32.76
N GLY A 86 22.75 -0.48 32.96
CA GLY A 86 22.75 -1.18 34.24
C GLY A 86 21.75 -0.59 35.24
N TRP A 87 21.23 -1.46 36.12
CA TRP A 87 20.21 -1.12 37.11
C TRP A 87 20.61 0.02 38.07
N ASP A 88 21.89 0.14 38.40
CA ASP A 88 22.40 1.20 39.28
C ASP A 88 22.35 2.61 38.65
N LYS A 89 22.48 2.70 37.32
CA LYS A 89 22.35 3.98 36.61
C LYS A 89 20.88 4.27 36.31
N ILE A 90 20.13 3.23 35.91
CA ILE A 90 18.70 3.33 35.61
C ILE A 90 17.88 3.82 36.81
N SER A 91 18.15 3.29 38.00
CA SER A 91 17.48 3.68 39.25
C SER A 91 17.64 5.14 39.65
N LYS A 92 18.52 5.91 38.99
CA LYS A 92 18.72 7.35 39.22
C LYS A 92 17.89 8.25 38.31
N PHE A 93 17.23 7.69 37.30
CA PHE A 93 16.30 8.44 36.47
C PHE A 93 14.93 8.56 37.15
N ASP A 94 14.27 9.68 36.91
CA ASP A 94 12.88 9.89 37.34
C ASP A 94 11.92 9.03 36.52
N GLU A 95 12.20 8.92 35.22
CA GLU A 95 11.45 8.12 34.26
C GLU A 95 12.37 7.44 33.24
N VAL A 96 12.00 6.23 32.83
CA VAL A 96 12.53 5.55 31.64
C VAL A 96 11.41 5.44 30.61
N VAL A 97 11.65 5.93 29.40
CA VAL A 97 10.72 5.90 28.28
C VAL A 97 11.17 4.80 27.32
N LEU A 98 10.36 3.74 27.20
CA LEU A 98 10.53 2.66 26.23
C LEU A 98 9.62 2.95 25.03
N PHE A 99 10.20 3.19 23.86
CA PHE A 99 9.41 3.56 22.68
C PHE A 99 10.07 3.12 21.37
N ASN A 100 9.29 3.00 20.29
CA ASN A 100 9.81 2.45 19.03
C ASN A 100 9.31 3.12 17.76
N SER A 101 9.90 2.73 16.62
CA SER A 101 9.64 3.31 15.30
C SER A 101 8.28 2.92 14.68
N THR A 102 7.40 2.22 15.38
CA THR A 102 6.13 1.72 14.82
C THR A 102 4.99 2.75 14.82
N MET A 103 5.33 4.04 14.91
CA MET A 103 4.42 5.18 14.92
C MET A 103 5.02 6.37 14.16
N PHE A 104 4.15 7.16 13.54
CA PHE A 104 4.50 8.47 13.00
C PHE A 104 4.09 9.55 13.99
N GLY A 105 4.90 10.60 14.10
CA GLY A 105 4.65 11.74 14.97
C GLY A 105 5.94 12.51 15.26
N PRO A 106 5.87 13.51 16.15
CA PRO A 106 4.64 13.99 16.77
C PRO A 106 3.73 14.74 15.78
N LEU A 107 2.42 14.49 15.87
CA LEU A 107 1.35 15.31 15.29
C LEU A 107 1.02 16.51 16.19
N TYR A 108 1.25 16.35 17.50
CA TYR A 108 1.24 17.39 18.53
C TYR A 108 2.47 17.16 19.42
N SER A 109 3.12 18.22 19.88
CA SER A 109 4.40 18.11 20.60
C SER A 109 4.31 17.13 21.77
N PHE A 110 5.32 16.27 21.93
CA PHE A 110 5.38 15.36 23.06
C PHE A 110 5.52 16.10 24.39
N SER A 111 6.02 17.34 24.39
CA SER A 111 6.09 18.18 25.59
C SER A 111 4.70 18.42 26.21
N GLU A 112 3.66 18.65 25.40
CA GLU A 112 2.27 18.79 25.90
C GLU A 112 1.81 17.52 26.62
N MET A 113 2.12 16.35 26.04
CA MET A 113 1.81 15.04 26.63
C MET A 113 2.57 14.81 27.94
N PHE A 114 3.89 15.06 27.97
CA PHE A 114 4.68 14.90 29.18
C PHE A 114 4.23 15.84 30.29
N GLU A 115 3.92 17.11 29.98
CA GLU A 115 3.38 18.08 30.94
C GLU A 115 2.07 17.59 31.58
N GLY A 116 1.13 17.10 30.75
CA GLY A 116 -0.12 16.51 31.22
C GLY A 116 0.12 15.35 32.17
N MET A 117 0.99 14.41 31.80
CA MET A 117 1.25 13.21 32.59
C MET A 117 2.06 13.46 33.86
N ASN A 118 2.93 14.48 33.90
CA ASN A 118 3.68 14.85 35.11
C ASN A 118 2.76 15.20 36.29
N SER A 119 1.55 15.68 36.03
CA SER A 119 0.57 16.04 37.06
C SER A 119 -0.14 14.83 37.69
N GLN A 120 -0.06 13.65 37.06
CA GLN A 120 -0.77 12.45 37.49
C GLN A 120 0.02 11.65 38.52
N ASP A 121 -0.65 11.04 39.50
CA ASP A 121 -0.03 10.17 40.50
C ASP A 121 0.07 8.71 40.03
N LEU A 122 1.00 8.46 39.11
CA LEU A 122 1.19 7.15 38.46
C LEU A 122 2.57 6.56 38.73
N ASP A 123 2.72 5.25 38.55
CA ASP A 123 3.98 4.51 38.58
C ASP A 123 4.46 4.13 37.17
N PHE A 124 3.56 4.00 36.21
CA PHE A 124 3.86 3.87 34.79
C PHE A 124 2.69 4.35 33.92
N TRP A 125 2.94 4.69 32.66
CA TRP A 125 1.90 5.19 31.75
C TRP A 125 2.27 5.02 30.27
N GLY A 126 1.34 5.25 29.35
CA GLY A 126 1.61 5.30 27.91
C GLY A 126 0.69 6.24 27.14
N ILE A 127 0.74 6.22 25.80
CA ILE A 127 -0.06 7.15 24.98
C ILE A 127 -1.52 6.70 24.91
N THR A 128 -1.73 5.43 24.58
CA THR A 128 -3.03 4.81 24.33
C THR A 128 -3.09 3.41 24.94
N LYS A 129 -4.30 2.89 25.12
CA LYS A 129 -4.52 1.51 25.58
C LYS A 129 -5.31 0.68 24.58
N HIS A 130 -5.18 -0.63 24.72
CA HIS A 130 -6.08 -1.63 24.17
C HIS A 130 -7.06 -2.03 25.28
N HIS A 131 -8.35 -2.14 24.96
CA HIS A 131 -9.37 -2.56 25.92
C HIS A 131 -9.39 -4.09 26.05
N GLU A 132 -10.00 -4.59 27.14
CA GLU A 132 -10.10 -6.02 27.39
C GLU A 132 -10.84 -6.75 26.26
N VAL A 133 -10.32 -7.92 25.86
CA VAL A 133 -11.00 -8.86 24.98
C VAL A 133 -11.20 -10.17 25.73
N PRO A 134 -12.43 -10.72 25.77
CA PRO A 134 -12.79 -11.85 26.65
C PRO A 134 -12.24 -13.21 26.20
N HIS A 135 -11.29 -13.22 25.26
CA HIS A 135 -10.62 -14.43 24.76
C HIS A 135 -9.16 -14.14 24.43
N ASP A 136 -8.32 -15.17 24.43
CA ASP A 136 -6.92 -15.07 24.03
C ASP A 136 -6.79 -15.33 22.51
N PRO A 137 -6.51 -14.28 21.70
CA PRO A 137 -6.38 -14.45 20.25
C PRO A 137 -5.08 -15.17 19.83
N PHE A 138 -4.09 -15.29 20.72
CA PHE A 138 -2.77 -15.86 20.42
C PHE A 138 -2.55 -17.23 21.07
N ASN A 139 -3.40 -17.60 22.04
CA ASN A 139 -3.24 -18.81 22.87
C ASN A 139 -1.85 -18.85 23.55
N ARG A 140 -1.38 -17.68 24.00
CA ARG A 140 -0.07 -17.46 24.65
C ARG A 140 -0.17 -16.60 25.91
N ILE A 141 -1.29 -15.92 26.13
CA ILE A 141 -1.47 -14.97 27.24
C ILE A 141 -1.79 -15.76 28.51
N LYS A 142 -0.95 -15.59 29.54
CA LYS A 142 -1.05 -16.37 30.79
C LYS A 142 -2.39 -16.23 31.54
N TYR A 143 -3.17 -15.19 31.25
CA TYR A 143 -4.48 -14.95 31.86
C TYR A 143 -5.62 -15.69 31.15
N GLY A 144 -5.39 -16.27 29.96
CA GLY A 144 -6.41 -16.95 29.16
C GLY A 144 -7.35 -16.01 28.39
N TYR A 145 -7.13 -14.70 28.47
CA TYR A 145 -7.80 -13.64 27.74
C TYR A 145 -6.84 -12.47 27.54
N LEU A 146 -7.20 -11.48 26.70
CA LEU A 146 -6.40 -10.27 26.51
C LEU A 146 -6.88 -9.18 27.49
N PRO A 147 -6.16 -8.88 28.58
CA PRO A 147 -6.58 -7.84 29.51
C PRO A 147 -6.45 -6.45 28.89
N GLU A 148 -7.07 -5.44 29.49
CA GLU A 148 -6.73 -4.06 29.14
C GLU A 148 -5.26 -3.77 29.43
N HIS A 149 -4.61 -3.06 28.51
CA HIS A 149 -3.18 -2.77 28.63
C HIS A 149 -2.74 -1.55 27.83
N ILE A 150 -1.69 -0.89 28.34
CA ILE A 150 -0.92 0.10 27.59
C ILE A 150 -0.24 -0.58 26.41
N GLN A 151 -0.24 0.09 25.26
CA GLN A 151 0.38 -0.44 24.05
C GLN A 151 1.91 -0.30 24.07
N SER A 152 2.61 -1.36 23.68
CA SER A 152 4.08 -1.54 23.79
C SER A 152 4.95 -0.54 23.03
N HIS A 153 4.37 0.23 22.12
CA HIS A 153 5.11 1.19 21.29
C HIS A 153 5.54 2.44 22.04
N PHE A 154 4.93 2.71 23.20
CA PHE A 154 5.32 3.81 24.08
C PHE A 154 4.87 3.52 25.52
N ILE A 155 5.84 3.26 26.39
CA ILE A 155 5.64 3.03 27.82
C ILE A 155 6.64 3.90 28.60
N VAL A 156 6.15 4.59 29.61
CA VAL A 156 6.97 5.35 30.55
C VAL A 156 6.89 4.69 31.92
N VAL A 157 8.04 4.35 32.48
CA VAL A 157 8.16 3.72 33.79
C VAL A 157 8.80 4.72 34.74
N ARG A 158 8.10 5.08 35.82
CA ARG A 158 8.62 5.99 36.84
C ARG A 158 9.49 5.27 37.84
N ASN A 159 10.32 6.03 38.53
CA ASN A 159 11.26 5.54 39.52
C ASN A 159 10.64 4.55 40.53
N SER A 160 9.41 4.82 40.98
CA SER A 160 8.68 3.97 41.95
C SER A 160 8.51 2.52 41.47
N LEU A 161 8.19 2.29 40.20
CA LEU A 161 8.17 0.95 39.62
C LEU A 161 9.59 0.51 39.20
N LEU A 162 10.38 1.41 38.64
CA LEU A 162 11.72 1.14 38.09
C LEU A 162 12.68 0.51 39.12
N THR A 163 12.61 0.95 40.38
CA THR A 163 13.47 0.45 41.46
C THR A 163 12.88 -0.72 42.22
N SER A 164 11.69 -1.19 41.83
CA SER A 164 11.02 -2.32 42.48
C SER A 164 11.71 -3.65 42.17
N TYR A 165 11.58 -4.60 43.10
CA TYR A 165 12.01 -5.98 42.85
C TYR A 165 11.19 -6.60 41.70
N GLU A 166 9.89 -6.28 41.66
CA GLU A 166 8.92 -6.77 40.71
C GLU A 166 9.31 -6.45 39.27
N TYR A 167 9.74 -5.20 39.01
CA TYR A 167 10.14 -4.76 37.67
C TYR A 167 11.44 -5.43 37.22
N LYS A 168 12.45 -5.47 38.09
CA LYS A 168 13.71 -6.16 37.78
C LYS A 168 13.49 -7.65 37.52
N ASN A 169 12.73 -8.32 38.39
CA ASN A 169 12.42 -9.74 38.25
C ASN A 169 11.61 -10.03 36.97
N PHE A 170 10.73 -9.12 36.54
CA PHE A 170 10.00 -9.27 35.27
C PHE A 170 10.95 -9.34 34.07
N TRP A 171 11.95 -8.46 34.00
CA TRP A 171 12.93 -8.46 32.91
C TRP A 171 13.97 -9.58 33.01
N ASP A 172 14.44 -9.90 34.22
CA ASP A 172 15.38 -11.01 34.46
C ASP A 172 14.79 -12.37 34.02
N ASN A 173 13.46 -12.54 34.12
CA ASN A 173 12.74 -13.75 33.72
C ASN A 173 11.99 -13.63 32.38
N MET A 174 12.20 -12.57 31.61
CA MET A 174 11.56 -12.40 30.30
C MET A 174 12.06 -13.51 29.34
N PRO A 175 11.17 -14.38 28.83
CA PRO A 175 11.58 -15.41 27.88
C PRO A 175 12.11 -14.80 26.58
N GLU A 176 12.80 -15.62 25.79
CA GLU A 176 13.16 -15.24 24.43
C GLU A 176 11.89 -15.04 23.59
N ILE A 177 11.85 -13.94 22.84
CA ILE A 177 10.74 -13.60 21.95
C ILE A 177 11.08 -14.08 20.54
N GLU A 178 10.45 -15.17 20.10
CA GLU A 178 10.72 -15.80 18.81
C GLU A 178 9.74 -15.33 17.71
N SER A 179 8.61 -14.74 18.10
CA SER A 179 7.56 -14.33 17.17
C SER A 179 6.84 -13.06 17.62
N TYR A 180 6.05 -12.50 16.70
CA TYR A 180 5.17 -11.36 16.98
C TYR A 180 4.10 -11.73 18.03
N GLU A 181 3.57 -12.96 17.96
CA GLU A 181 2.61 -13.50 18.90
C GLU A 181 3.22 -13.65 20.31
N ASP A 182 4.49 -14.03 20.42
CA ASP A 182 5.21 -14.07 21.70
C ASP A 182 5.39 -12.65 22.28
N SER A 183 5.73 -11.69 21.43
CA SER A 183 5.88 -10.28 21.82
C SER A 183 4.60 -9.73 22.44
N ILE A 184 3.44 -10.08 21.87
CA ILE A 184 2.17 -9.69 22.47
C ILE A 184 1.87 -10.51 23.71
N GLY A 185 1.92 -11.83 23.59
CA GLY A 185 1.43 -12.78 24.59
C GLY A 185 2.23 -12.77 25.89
N TYR A 186 3.54 -12.55 25.82
CA TYR A 186 4.45 -12.57 26.97
C TYR A 186 4.77 -11.17 27.50
N TYR A 187 4.65 -10.12 26.68
CA TYR A 187 4.98 -8.76 27.06
C TYR A 187 3.79 -7.80 26.97
N GLU A 188 3.34 -7.40 25.76
CA GLU A 188 2.37 -6.30 25.59
C GLU A 188 1.06 -6.52 26.37
N ALA A 189 0.46 -7.70 26.19
CA ALA A 189 -0.78 -8.09 26.87
C ALA A 189 -0.61 -8.31 28.38
N VAL A 190 0.62 -8.52 28.85
CA VAL A 190 0.89 -8.94 30.24
C VAL A 190 1.37 -7.78 31.11
N PHE A 191 2.18 -6.89 30.55
CA PHE A 191 2.92 -5.86 31.29
C PHE A 191 2.02 -5.05 32.23
N THR A 192 0.94 -4.48 31.69
CA THR A 192 0.08 -3.57 32.45
C THR A 192 -0.62 -4.29 33.60
N LYS A 193 -1.27 -5.43 33.30
CA LYS A 193 -1.99 -6.22 34.30
C LYS A 193 -1.05 -6.78 35.37
N GLU A 194 0.14 -7.23 34.99
CA GLU A 194 1.13 -7.79 35.93
C GLU A 194 1.55 -6.82 37.03
N PHE A 195 1.76 -5.55 36.69
CA PHE A 195 2.13 -4.53 37.67
C PHE A 195 0.92 -3.95 38.39
N ASN A 196 -0.23 -3.81 37.72
CA ASN A 196 -1.46 -3.37 38.35
C ASN A 196 -1.92 -4.36 39.44
N ASP A 197 -1.86 -5.67 39.18
CA ASP A 197 -2.21 -6.72 40.16
C ASP A 197 -1.27 -6.69 41.39
N LYS A 198 -0.09 -6.08 41.28
CA LYS A 198 0.87 -5.88 42.38
C LYS A 198 0.75 -4.52 43.07
N GLY A 199 -0.26 -3.72 42.69
CA GLY A 199 -0.60 -2.45 43.32
C GLY A 199 0.05 -1.20 42.71
N PHE A 200 0.75 -1.32 41.58
CA PHE A 200 1.30 -0.16 40.87
C PHE A 200 0.22 0.55 40.04
N LYS A 201 0.19 1.88 40.11
CA LYS A 201 -0.80 2.71 39.42
C LYS A 201 -0.38 3.01 37.98
N TRP A 202 -1.34 2.97 37.07
CA TRP A 202 -1.11 3.29 35.67
C TRP A 202 -2.28 4.03 35.03
N ASP A 203 -1.98 4.73 33.94
CA ASP A 203 -2.97 5.36 33.06
C ASP A 203 -2.38 5.60 31.66
N VAL A 204 -3.17 6.18 30.78
CA VAL A 204 -2.77 6.61 29.44
C VAL A 204 -3.05 8.09 29.23
N TYR A 205 -2.23 8.75 28.41
CA TYR A 205 -2.42 10.17 28.07
C TYR A 205 -3.74 10.41 27.33
N VAL A 206 -4.01 9.59 26.31
CA VAL A 206 -5.28 9.62 25.58
C VAL A 206 -6.22 8.64 26.26
N ASN A 207 -7.00 9.14 27.23
CA ASN A 207 -8.05 8.35 27.87
C ASN A 207 -9.10 7.94 26.81
N THR A 208 -9.47 6.66 26.81
CA THR A 208 -10.47 6.08 25.90
C THR A 208 -11.50 5.21 26.65
N ASP A 209 -11.70 5.43 27.95
CA ASP A 209 -12.63 4.62 28.76
C ASP A 209 -14.05 4.65 28.21
N ASP A 210 -14.46 5.80 27.71
CA ASP A 210 -15.76 5.99 27.06
C ASP A 210 -15.90 5.21 25.74
N LEU A 211 -14.80 4.74 25.15
CA LEU A 211 -14.77 3.98 23.90
C LEU A 211 -14.71 2.47 24.09
N GLU A 212 -14.64 1.95 25.32
CA GLU A 212 -14.48 0.51 25.61
C GLU A 212 -15.57 -0.34 24.92
N LYS A 213 -16.82 0.15 24.93
CA LYS A 213 -17.95 -0.53 24.29
C LYS A 213 -18.02 -0.34 22.77
N HIS A 214 -17.22 0.57 22.23
CA HIS A 214 -17.18 0.91 20.81
C HIS A 214 -16.10 0.12 20.06
N THR A 215 -14.92 -0.06 20.68
CA THR A 215 -13.82 -0.77 20.04
C THR A 215 -12.81 -1.28 21.07
N TYR A 216 -12.22 -2.45 20.80
CA TYR A 216 -11.11 -2.95 21.60
C TYR A 216 -9.78 -2.24 21.29
N HIS A 217 -9.63 -1.64 20.10
CA HIS A 217 -8.35 -1.11 19.63
C HIS A 217 -8.48 0.33 19.06
N PRO A 218 -8.69 1.34 19.92
CA PRO A 218 -9.00 2.71 19.50
C PRO A 218 -7.99 3.34 18.54
N VAL A 219 -6.69 3.09 18.73
CA VAL A 219 -5.63 3.70 17.89
C VAL A 219 -5.67 3.24 16.42
N LEU A 220 -6.25 2.06 16.12
CA LEU A 220 -6.45 1.59 14.74
C LEU A 220 -7.88 1.82 14.24
N MET A 221 -8.88 1.67 15.12
CA MET A 221 -10.30 1.72 14.73
C MET A 221 -10.91 3.12 14.79
N MET A 222 -10.33 4.03 15.55
CA MET A 222 -10.80 5.42 15.70
C MET A 222 -9.65 6.45 15.69
N PRO A 223 -8.64 6.34 14.79
CA PRO A 223 -7.47 7.24 14.80
C PRO A 223 -7.86 8.71 14.56
N LEU A 224 -8.88 8.99 13.74
CA LEU A 224 -9.35 10.37 13.54
C LEU A 224 -9.88 10.97 14.84
N GLU A 225 -10.71 10.24 15.59
CA GLU A 225 -11.21 10.68 16.90
C GLU A 225 -10.03 10.98 17.85
N LEU A 226 -9.05 10.09 17.92
CA LEU A 226 -7.93 10.25 18.83
C LEU A 226 -7.06 11.47 18.45
N VAL A 227 -6.75 11.63 17.16
CA VAL A 227 -5.90 12.74 16.69
C VAL A 227 -6.65 14.07 16.73
N LYS A 228 -7.89 14.14 16.23
CA LYS A 228 -8.63 15.40 16.09
C LYS A 228 -9.17 15.92 17.41
N ASN A 229 -9.81 15.06 18.20
CA ASN A 229 -10.58 15.49 19.37
C ASN A 229 -9.84 15.28 20.68
N ARG A 230 -8.89 14.35 20.72
CA ARG A 230 -8.11 14.01 21.94
C ARG A 230 -6.64 14.37 21.85
N LYS A 231 -6.23 15.04 20.76
CA LYS A 231 -4.86 15.46 20.49
C LYS A 231 -3.82 14.34 20.67
N CYS A 232 -4.14 13.13 20.23
CA CYS A 232 -3.18 12.03 20.20
C CYS A 232 -1.96 12.45 19.36
N PRO A 233 -0.73 12.42 19.91
CA PRO A 233 0.45 12.94 19.24
C PRO A 233 0.97 12.00 18.15
N ILE A 234 0.36 10.84 17.95
CA ILE A 234 0.86 9.84 17.00
C ILE A 234 -0.26 9.28 16.13
N ILE A 235 0.13 8.75 14.99
CA ILE A 235 -0.64 7.77 14.23
C ILE A 235 0.17 6.48 14.12
N LYS A 236 -0.50 5.34 14.27
CA LYS A 236 0.18 4.06 14.16
C LYS A 236 0.69 3.84 12.74
N ARG A 237 1.98 3.53 12.58
CA ARG A 237 2.56 3.24 11.25
C ARG A 237 1.80 2.09 10.55
N ARG A 238 1.32 1.12 11.33
CA ARG A 238 0.51 -0.01 10.84
C ARG A 238 -0.77 0.42 10.13
N SER A 239 -1.36 1.58 10.42
CA SER A 239 -2.59 2.04 9.76
C SER A 239 -2.49 2.00 8.23
N PHE A 240 -1.29 2.24 7.66
CA PHE A 240 -1.04 2.29 6.22
C PHE A 240 -0.82 0.93 5.54
N PHE A 241 -0.78 -0.17 6.31
CA PHE A 241 -0.66 -1.53 5.77
C PHE A 241 -1.40 -2.57 6.63
N HIS A 242 -2.37 -2.13 7.41
CA HIS A 242 -3.18 -3.02 8.24
C HIS A 242 -4.07 -3.90 7.35
N THR A 243 -4.34 -5.12 7.81
CA THR A 243 -5.12 -6.06 7.01
C THR A 243 -6.56 -5.55 6.84
N LYS A 244 -7.01 -5.42 5.59
CA LYS A 244 -8.35 -4.86 5.27
C LYS A 244 -9.48 -5.69 5.89
N ILE A 245 -9.28 -6.99 6.07
CA ILE A 245 -10.29 -7.87 6.66
C ILE A 245 -10.63 -7.50 8.11
N ASP A 246 -9.65 -7.02 8.88
CA ASP A 246 -9.88 -6.62 10.26
C ASP A 246 -10.73 -5.34 10.30
N TYR A 247 -10.45 -4.37 9.44
CA TYR A 247 -11.33 -3.21 9.29
C TYR A 247 -12.75 -3.61 8.86
N LEU A 248 -12.92 -4.51 7.89
CA LEU A 248 -14.24 -4.94 7.42
C LEU A 248 -15.04 -5.74 8.46
N ASN A 249 -14.37 -6.32 9.47
CA ASN A 249 -15.06 -6.97 10.58
C ASN A 249 -15.56 -5.96 11.63
N ASN A 250 -15.01 -4.75 11.65
CA ASN A 250 -15.30 -3.75 12.69
C ASN A 250 -15.98 -2.48 12.15
N THR A 251 -15.77 -2.12 10.89
CA THR A 251 -16.06 -0.81 10.28
C THR A 251 -16.22 -0.90 8.75
N THR A 252 -16.35 0.23 8.05
CA THR A 252 -16.39 0.28 6.58
C THR A 252 -15.00 0.45 5.92
N GLY A 253 -13.92 0.62 6.71
CA GLY A 253 -12.54 0.73 6.24
C GLY A 253 -12.10 2.15 5.86
N GLU A 254 -12.71 3.17 6.46
CA GLU A 254 -12.53 4.62 6.24
C GLU A 254 -11.41 5.26 7.07
N GLN A 255 -11.03 4.62 8.18
CA GLN A 255 -10.31 5.26 9.28
C GLN A 255 -8.99 5.89 8.88
N THR A 256 -8.18 5.16 8.11
CA THR A 256 -6.82 5.59 7.76
C THR A 256 -6.86 6.73 6.74
N SER A 257 -7.75 6.66 5.74
CA SER A 257 -7.94 7.75 4.78
C SER A 257 -8.45 9.04 5.45
N GLU A 258 -9.37 8.93 6.40
CA GLU A 258 -9.93 10.11 7.06
C GLU A 258 -8.92 10.81 7.98
N VAL A 259 -8.17 10.05 8.79
CA VAL A 259 -7.12 10.64 9.63
C VAL A 259 -5.98 11.22 8.79
N TYR A 260 -5.59 10.55 7.69
CA TYR A 260 -4.60 11.08 6.74
C TYR A 260 -5.05 12.43 6.16
N GLU A 261 -6.29 12.52 5.68
CA GLU A 261 -6.83 13.77 5.14
C GLU A 261 -6.95 14.86 6.20
N TYR A 262 -7.28 14.50 7.44
CA TYR A 262 -7.28 15.45 8.55
C TYR A 262 -5.88 16.00 8.82
N ILE A 263 -4.87 15.13 8.96
CA ILE A 263 -3.46 15.53 9.17
C ILE A 263 -3.02 16.46 8.04
N ARG A 264 -3.22 16.05 6.78
CA ARG A 264 -2.80 16.81 5.59
C ARG A 264 -3.43 18.20 5.49
N LYS A 265 -4.67 18.36 5.93
CA LYS A 265 -5.44 19.62 5.78
C LYS A 265 -5.39 20.53 7.00
N ASN A 266 -5.19 19.97 8.19
CA ASN A 266 -5.44 20.69 9.45
C ASN A 266 -4.23 20.76 10.38
N LEU A 267 -3.18 19.96 10.16
CA LEU A 267 -1.99 19.94 10.98
C LEU A 267 -0.76 20.40 10.19
N ASP A 268 0.20 21.02 10.88
CA ASP A 268 1.51 21.40 10.34
C ASP A 268 2.48 20.20 10.45
N TYR A 269 2.13 19.11 9.76
CA TYR A 269 2.93 17.89 9.71
C TYR A 269 3.30 17.59 8.26
N ASP A 270 4.58 17.39 7.98
CA ASP A 270 5.04 17.02 6.64
C ASP A 270 4.61 15.58 6.30
N ILE A 271 3.55 15.48 5.50
CA ILE A 271 3.01 14.20 5.01
C ILE A 271 4.02 13.40 4.18
N ASN A 272 5.10 14.01 3.66
CA ASN A 272 6.15 13.26 2.97
C ASN A 272 6.89 12.30 3.91
N LEU A 273 7.00 12.61 5.20
CA LEU A 273 7.57 11.70 6.20
C LEU A 273 6.85 10.34 6.24
N ILE A 274 5.54 10.34 5.97
CA ILE A 274 4.75 9.11 5.84
C ILE A 274 5.04 8.46 4.48
N TRP A 275 4.92 9.21 3.38
CA TRP A 275 5.08 8.68 2.02
C TRP A 275 6.45 8.07 1.76
N ASP A 276 7.53 8.72 2.19
CA ASP A 276 8.90 8.26 1.99
C ASP A 276 9.15 6.92 2.70
N ASN A 277 8.54 6.72 3.87
CA ASN A 277 8.60 5.42 4.55
C ASN A 277 7.71 4.36 3.87
N ILE A 278 6.43 4.62 3.66
CA ILE A 278 5.49 3.57 3.22
C ILE A 278 5.76 3.13 1.77
N LEU A 279 6.20 4.02 0.89
CA LEU A 279 6.55 3.65 -0.50
C LEU A 279 7.78 2.76 -0.56
N ARG A 280 8.72 2.92 0.37
CA ARG A 280 9.91 2.07 0.46
C ARG A 280 9.62 0.72 1.12
N THR A 281 8.74 0.70 2.12
CA THR A 281 8.64 -0.42 3.07
C THR A 281 7.35 -1.23 3.03
N CYS A 282 6.35 -0.81 2.27
CA CYS A 282 5.05 -1.49 2.19
C CYS A 282 4.74 -1.93 0.75
N HIS A 283 3.89 -2.94 0.60
CA HIS A 283 3.39 -3.32 -0.72
C HIS A 283 2.30 -2.32 -1.18
N GLN A 284 2.33 -1.88 -2.44
CA GLN A 284 1.36 -0.95 -3.03
C GLN A 284 -0.12 -1.32 -2.82
N ALA A 285 -0.45 -2.62 -2.81
CA ALA A 285 -1.82 -3.09 -2.54
C ALA A 285 -2.30 -2.70 -1.14
N ASP A 286 -1.42 -2.83 -0.14
CA ASP A 286 -1.75 -2.47 1.25
C ASP A 286 -1.96 -0.96 1.37
N ILE A 287 -1.07 -0.18 0.76
CA ILE A 287 -1.16 1.30 0.72
C ILE A 287 -2.48 1.72 0.07
N LYS A 288 -2.79 1.16 -1.11
CA LYS A 288 -4.04 1.44 -1.85
C LYS A 288 -5.28 1.10 -1.04
N ASN A 289 -5.26 -0.02 -0.32
CA ASN A 289 -6.41 -0.48 0.48
C ASN A 289 -6.57 0.29 1.80
N ALA A 290 -5.47 0.73 2.41
CA ALA A 290 -5.47 1.55 3.63
C ALA A 290 -5.94 2.98 3.36
N LEU A 291 -5.47 3.60 2.27
CA LEU A 291 -5.80 4.98 1.91
C LEU A 291 -6.99 5.10 0.95
N ASN A 292 -7.62 3.98 0.58
CA ASN A 292 -8.74 3.94 -0.36
C ASN A 292 -8.42 4.64 -1.69
N LEU A 293 -7.26 4.32 -2.30
CA LEU A 293 -6.74 4.96 -3.52
C LEU A 293 -7.45 4.45 -4.79
N SER A 294 -8.76 4.62 -4.81
CA SER A 294 -9.64 4.43 -5.97
C SER A 294 -10.41 5.72 -6.21
N TYR A 295 -10.04 6.44 -7.26
CA TYR A 295 -10.60 7.76 -7.55
C TYR A 295 -11.77 7.65 -8.51
N ILE A 296 -12.92 8.24 -8.12
CA ILE A 296 -14.10 8.37 -8.97
C ILE A 296 -14.24 9.84 -9.36
N LEU A 297 -14.10 10.14 -10.65
CA LEU A 297 -14.09 11.52 -11.14
C LEU A 297 -15.34 11.84 -11.97
N SER A 298 -15.82 13.07 -11.87
CA SER A 298 -17.02 13.52 -12.56
C SER A 298 -16.83 13.58 -14.07
N THR A 299 -17.85 13.15 -14.81
CA THR A 299 -17.95 13.28 -16.28
C THR A 299 -18.80 14.47 -16.73
N THR A 300 -19.44 15.18 -15.79
CA THR A 300 -20.40 16.26 -16.09
C THR A 300 -19.92 17.64 -15.65
N SER A 301 -18.86 17.69 -14.84
CA SER A 301 -18.29 18.95 -14.35
C SER A 301 -16.78 18.82 -14.16
N SER A 302 -16.07 19.93 -14.38
CA SER A 302 -14.65 20.03 -14.09
C SER A 302 -14.42 20.86 -12.83
N VAL A 303 -13.51 20.42 -11.97
CA VAL A 303 -13.03 21.24 -10.86
C VAL A 303 -12.22 22.41 -11.45
N GLN A 304 -12.62 23.64 -11.14
CA GLN A 304 -11.80 24.81 -11.52
C GLN A 304 -10.57 24.87 -10.63
N MET A 305 -9.38 24.93 -11.24
CA MET A 305 -8.16 25.27 -10.52
C MET A 305 -8.05 26.77 -10.36
N ASN A 306 -7.69 27.21 -9.15
CA ASN A 306 -7.40 28.61 -8.86
C ASN A 306 -6.11 29.11 -9.54
N THR A 307 -5.25 28.20 -10.02
CA THR A 307 -3.96 28.51 -10.66
C THR A 307 -3.86 27.88 -12.05
N LYS A 308 -3.64 28.69 -13.09
CA LYS A 308 -3.22 28.19 -14.41
C LYS A 308 -1.76 27.75 -14.33
N LEU A 309 -1.53 26.45 -14.12
CA LEU A 309 -0.21 25.86 -14.25
C LEU A 309 0.10 25.63 -15.73
N ASN A 310 1.30 26.03 -16.17
CA ASN A 310 1.77 25.75 -17.53
C ASN A 310 2.27 24.30 -17.60
N ARG A 311 1.34 23.37 -17.83
CA ARG A 311 1.57 21.92 -17.85
C ARG A 311 1.78 21.41 -19.26
N LYS A 312 2.76 20.53 -19.46
CA LYS A 312 2.95 19.80 -20.71
C LYS A 312 2.24 18.46 -20.62
N ILE A 313 1.20 18.28 -21.43
CA ILE A 313 0.43 17.04 -21.49
C ILE A 313 0.62 16.40 -22.85
N ALA A 314 0.83 15.08 -22.87
CA ALA A 314 0.77 14.28 -24.08
C ALA A 314 -0.34 13.23 -24.01
N LEU A 315 -0.98 13.02 -25.15
CA LEU A 315 -1.72 11.79 -25.45
C LEU A 315 -0.89 10.97 -26.42
N VAL A 316 -0.52 9.76 -26.02
CA VAL A 316 0.16 8.79 -26.88
C VAL A 316 -0.82 7.67 -27.18
N MET A 317 -1.17 7.48 -28.45
CA MET A 317 -2.07 6.42 -28.89
C MET A 317 -1.38 5.44 -29.83
N HIS A 318 -1.58 4.14 -29.62
CA HIS A 318 -1.21 3.13 -30.61
C HIS A 318 -2.45 2.68 -31.40
N ILE A 319 -2.45 2.89 -32.72
CA ILE A 319 -3.56 2.53 -33.60
C ILE A 319 -3.05 1.56 -34.67
N TYR A 320 -3.47 0.30 -34.55
CA TYR A 320 -3.10 -0.80 -35.42
C TYR A 320 -4.22 -1.23 -36.39
N PHE A 321 -5.49 -1.03 -36.03
CA PHE A 321 -6.66 -1.44 -36.80
C PHE A 321 -7.32 -0.26 -37.50
N ASP A 322 -7.33 -0.30 -38.83
CA ASP A 322 -7.85 0.77 -39.70
C ASP A 322 -9.31 1.13 -39.38
N ASP A 323 -10.14 0.14 -39.03
CA ASP A 323 -11.55 0.32 -38.73
C ASP A 323 -11.83 0.87 -37.33
N LEU A 324 -10.80 1.04 -36.48
CA LEU A 324 -10.91 1.66 -35.16
C LEU A 324 -10.33 3.08 -35.11
N ILE A 325 -9.84 3.63 -36.23
CA ILE A 325 -9.25 4.98 -36.25
C ILE A 325 -10.26 6.05 -35.81
N GLU A 326 -11.49 6.02 -36.35
CA GLU A 326 -12.53 7.00 -35.98
C GLU A 326 -12.98 6.84 -34.52
N TYR A 327 -13.13 5.59 -34.06
CA TYR A 327 -13.42 5.29 -32.66
C TYR A 327 -12.35 5.86 -31.72
N CYS A 328 -11.06 5.71 -32.07
CA CYS A 328 -9.97 6.29 -31.30
C CYS A 328 -9.97 7.83 -31.34
N LEU A 329 -10.31 8.43 -32.49
CA LEU A 329 -10.41 9.89 -32.61
C LEU A 329 -11.46 10.46 -31.65
N GLU A 330 -12.62 9.80 -31.50
CA GLU A 330 -13.66 10.26 -30.57
C GLU A 330 -13.12 10.42 -29.15
N TYR A 331 -12.42 9.41 -28.62
CA TYR A 331 -11.77 9.50 -27.31
C TYR A 331 -10.59 10.47 -27.27
N ALA A 332 -9.82 10.59 -28.35
CA ALA A 332 -8.71 11.54 -28.41
C ALA A 332 -9.18 12.99 -28.27
N THR A 333 -10.40 13.33 -28.71
CA THR A 333 -10.95 14.69 -28.54
C THR A 333 -11.29 15.07 -27.10
N SER A 334 -11.22 14.13 -26.16
CA SER A 334 -11.43 14.38 -24.73
C SER A 334 -10.28 15.15 -24.07
N VAL A 335 -9.11 15.24 -24.69
CA VAL A 335 -7.99 15.97 -24.09
C VAL A 335 -8.20 17.49 -24.15
N PRO A 336 -7.69 18.26 -23.17
CA PRO A 336 -7.80 19.71 -23.20
C PRO A 336 -7.00 20.31 -24.36
N GLU A 337 -7.41 21.52 -24.77
CA GLU A 337 -6.63 22.35 -25.69
C GLU A 337 -5.21 22.57 -25.13
N GLY A 338 -4.21 22.54 -26.01
CA GLY A 338 -2.79 22.58 -25.60
C GLY A 338 -2.16 21.20 -25.37
N THR A 339 -2.91 20.11 -25.51
CA THR A 339 -2.34 18.74 -25.45
C THR A 339 -1.68 18.35 -26.77
N ASP A 340 -0.47 17.81 -26.69
CA ASP A 340 0.22 17.22 -27.82
C ASP A 340 -0.25 15.77 -28.04
N VAL A 341 -0.58 15.42 -29.28
CA VAL A 341 -1.06 14.08 -29.64
C VAL A 341 -0.04 13.38 -30.52
N TYR A 342 0.39 12.20 -30.06
CA TYR A 342 1.30 11.30 -30.76
C TYR A 342 0.56 10.01 -31.09
N ILE A 343 0.60 9.60 -32.34
CA ILE A 343 -0.04 8.37 -32.80
C ILE A 343 1.01 7.45 -33.39
N THR A 344 1.09 6.23 -32.88
CA THR A 344 1.96 5.20 -33.43
C THR A 344 1.16 4.21 -34.27
N THR A 345 1.73 3.75 -35.38
CA THR A 345 1.17 2.70 -36.25
C THR A 345 2.30 1.94 -36.95
N ASP A 346 2.01 0.90 -37.73
CA ASP A 346 3.03 0.01 -38.32
C ASP A 346 3.25 0.16 -39.84
N THR A 347 2.42 0.95 -40.53
CA THR A 347 2.52 1.12 -41.99
C THR A 347 2.22 2.55 -42.44
N GLU A 348 2.82 2.96 -43.57
CA GLU A 348 2.55 4.25 -44.22
C GLU A 348 1.07 4.42 -44.60
N HIS A 349 0.43 3.36 -45.10
CA HIS A 349 -1.00 3.38 -45.43
C HIS A 349 -1.87 3.76 -44.23
N LYS A 350 -1.63 3.13 -43.07
CA LYS A 350 -2.37 3.47 -41.84
C LYS A 350 -2.02 4.87 -41.35
N ALA A 351 -0.76 5.28 -41.46
CA ALA A 351 -0.35 6.63 -41.10
C ALA A 351 -1.09 7.70 -41.93
N ASP A 352 -1.26 7.47 -43.23
CA ASP A 352 -2.01 8.38 -44.12
C ASP A 352 -3.51 8.44 -43.78
N LEU A 353 -4.12 7.29 -43.47
CA LEU A 353 -5.52 7.24 -43.01
C LEU A 353 -5.70 7.97 -41.68
N ILE A 354 -4.82 7.70 -40.71
CA ILE A 354 -4.80 8.36 -39.40
C ILE A 354 -4.66 9.86 -39.59
N ARG A 355 -3.71 10.32 -40.42
CA ARG A 355 -3.50 11.74 -40.72
C ARG A 355 -4.77 12.39 -41.26
N THR A 356 -5.36 11.78 -42.28
CA THR A 356 -6.59 12.27 -42.92
C THR A 356 -7.76 12.38 -41.94
N ILE A 357 -7.86 11.47 -40.97
CA ILE A 357 -8.95 11.43 -40.00
C ILE A 357 -8.69 12.40 -38.83
N PHE A 358 -7.47 12.42 -38.27
CA PHE A 358 -7.13 13.21 -37.09
C PHE A 358 -6.94 14.70 -37.39
N GLU A 359 -6.48 15.08 -38.59
CA GLU A 359 -6.37 16.49 -39.00
C GLU A 359 -7.73 17.20 -39.08
N LYS A 360 -8.84 16.45 -39.05
CA LYS A 360 -10.20 17.02 -38.94
C LYS A 360 -10.46 17.68 -37.57
N ARG A 361 -9.56 17.50 -36.60
CA ARG A 361 -9.64 18.06 -35.25
C ARG A 361 -8.40 18.91 -34.96
N ASN A 362 -8.57 19.89 -34.08
CA ASN A 362 -7.50 20.81 -33.72
C ASN A 362 -6.77 20.32 -32.47
N PHE A 363 -5.55 19.83 -32.63
CA PHE A 363 -4.64 19.48 -31.54
C PHE A 363 -3.47 20.47 -31.52
N ALA A 364 -2.82 20.66 -30.37
CA ALA A 364 -1.68 21.59 -30.27
C ALA A 364 -0.50 21.11 -31.15
N LYS A 365 -0.30 19.80 -31.14
CA LYS A 365 0.61 19.07 -32.02
C LYS A 365 -0.04 17.74 -32.39
N LEU A 366 0.11 17.32 -33.64
CA LEU A 366 -0.24 15.98 -34.09
C LEU A 366 1.00 15.38 -34.78
N GLU A 367 1.54 14.30 -34.23
CA GLU A 367 2.68 13.60 -34.81
C GLU A 367 2.35 12.12 -34.98
N ILE A 368 2.63 11.58 -36.17
CA ILE A 368 2.36 10.19 -36.52
C ILE A 368 3.70 9.48 -36.72
N ILE A 369 3.90 8.41 -35.96
CA ILE A 369 5.17 7.69 -35.84
C ILE A 369 4.95 6.26 -36.32
N ILE A 370 5.70 5.86 -37.35
CA ILE A 370 5.70 4.48 -37.82
C ILE A 370 6.71 3.68 -37.01
N ILE A 371 6.26 2.59 -36.42
CA ILE A 371 7.04 1.70 -35.57
C ILE A 371 7.10 0.28 -36.16
N GLU A 372 8.07 -0.53 -35.72
CA GLU A 372 8.09 -1.94 -36.08
C GLU A 372 6.86 -2.66 -35.51
N ASN A 373 6.27 -3.59 -36.28
CA ASN A 373 5.20 -4.46 -35.80
C ASN A 373 5.76 -5.58 -34.88
N ARG A 374 6.33 -5.17 -33.74
CA ARG A 374 6.98 -6.03 -32.76
C ARG A 374 6.89 -5.45 -31.37
N GLY A 375 6.21 -6.16 -30.47
CA GLY A 375 6.01 -5.73 -29.08
C GLY A 375 4.73 -4.95 -28.81
N ARG A 376 3.86 -4.79 -29.83
CA ARG A 376 2.50 -4.23 -29.72
C ARG A 376 2.48 -2.85 -29.03
N ASP A 377 1.40 -2.56 -28.30
CA ASP A 377 1.20 -1.36 -27.50
C ASP A 377 2.34 -1.05 -26.53
N ILE A 378 2.96 -2.07 -25.93
CA ILE A 378 4.09 -1.88 -25.01
C ILE A 378 5.30 -1.25 -25.72
N SER A 379 5.67 -1.77 -26.90
CA SER A 379 6.78 -1.19 -27.68
C SER A 379 6.45 0.18 -28.25
N ALA A 380 5.17 0.43 -28.56
CA ALA A 380 4.70 1.74 -28.99
C ALA A 380 4.94 2.80 -27.91
N LEU A 381 4.68 2.45 -26.65
CA LEU A 381 5.02 3.32 -25.53
C LEU A 381 6.53 3.38 -25.31
N LEU A 382 7.18 2.25 -25.01
CA LEU A 382 8.57 2.25 -24.49
C LEU A 382 9.63 2.60 -25.53
N VAL A 383 9.41 2.27 -26.80
CA VAL A 383 10.35 2.56 -27.90
C VAL A 383 9.85 3.74 -28.72
N GLY A 384 8.57 3.71 -29.13
CA GLY A 384 7.98 4.74 -30.00
C GLY A 384 7.95 6.14 -29.38
N SER A 385 7.76 6.24 -28.06
CA SER A 385 7.72 7.54 -27.36
C SER A 385 9.02 7.96 -26.69
N LYS A 386 10.04 7.10 -26.69
CA LYS A 386 11.29 7.24 -25.90
C LYS A 386 11.93 8.63 -26.00
N LYS A 387 11.91 9.24 -27.19
CA LYS A 387 12.61 10.50 -27.48
C LYS A 387 12.00 11.74 -26.82
N PHE A 388 10.71 11.70 -26.47
CA PHE A 388 9.99 12.89 -26.00
C PHE A 388 9.20 12.67 -24.71
N ILE A 389 8.98 11.41 -24.31
CA ILE A 389 8.07 11.09 -23.20
C ILE A 389 8.43 11.80 -21.88
N MET A 390 9.73 12.00 -21.64
CA MET A 390 10.27 12.64 -20.44
C MET A 390 10.15 14.17 -20.43
N ASP A 391 9.75 14.78 -21.56
CA ASP A 391 9.54 16.23 -21.68
C ASP A 391 8.17 16.68 -21.17
N TYR A 392 7.32 15.73 -20.77
CA TYR A 392 5.94 15.95 -20.34
C TYR A 392 5.78 15.80 -18.82
N ASP A 393 4.81 16.53 -18.27
CA ASP A 393 4.42 16.41 -16.87
C ASP A 393 3.46 15.24 -16.68
N TYR A 394 2.51 15.08 -17.61
CA TYR A 394 1.50 14.01 -17.60
C TYR A 394 1.30 13.43 -18.99
N VAL A 395 1.12 12.10 -19.02
CA VAL A 395 0.86 11.37 -20.24
C VAL A 395 -0.35 10.48 -20.05
N CYS A 396 -1.26 10.51 -21.02
CA CYS A 396 -2.21 9.43 -21.24
C CYS A 396 -1.66 8.50 -22.32
N PHE A 397 -1.53 7.21 -21.99
CA PHE A 397 -1.29 6.18 -22.99
C PHE A 397 -2.58 5.39 -23.21
N ALA A 398 -2.97 5.24 -24.48
CA ALA A 398 -4.11 4.44 -24.89
C ALA A 398 -3.80 3.70 -26.19
N HIS A 399 -4.61 2.72 -26.55
CA HIS A 399 -4.44 2.03 -27.82
C HIS A 399 -5.74 1.42 -28.31
N ASP A 400 -5.84 1.11 -29.59
CA ASP A 400 -6.95 0.32 -30.09
C ASP A 400 -6.85 -1.14 -29.63
N LYS A 401 -7.98 -1.83 -29.53
CA LYS A 401 -8.00 -3.17 -28.94
C LYS A 401 -9.02 -4.06 -29.59
N LYS A 402 -8.55 -5.18 -30.16
CA LYS A 402 -9.40 -6.29 -30.62
C LYS A 402 -8.99 -7.60 -29.96
N THR A 403 -9.85 -8.13 -29.10
CA THR A 403 -9.63 -9.45 -28.49
C THR A 403 -10.16 -10.55 -29.40
N LYS A 404 -9.36 -10.93 -30.41
CA LYS A 404 -9.73 -11.97 -31.40
C LYS A 404 -9.81 -13.40 -30.84
N GLN A 405 -9.44 -13.59 -29.57
CA GLN A 405 -9.36 -14.90 -28.92
C GLN A 405 -10.68 -15.34 -28.26
N LEU A 406 -11.65 -14.41 -28.12
CA LEU A 406 -12.91 -14.65 -27.44
C LEU A 406 -14.10 -14.46 -28.37
N GLU A 407 -15.10 -15.33 -28.16
CA GLU A 407 -16.40 -15.27 -28.84
C GLU A 407 -17.54 -15.21 -27.81
N PRO A 408 -18.60 -14.40 -28.06
CA PRO A 408 -18.68 -13.36 -29.09
C PRO A 408 -17.70 -12.21 -28.88
N HIS A 409 -17.24 -11.56 -29.96
CA HIS A 409 -16.25 -10.46 -29.94
C HIS A 409 -16.59 -9.28 -29.01
N ILE A 410 -17.89 -9.04 -28.76
CA ILE A 410 -18.37 -8.01 -27.83
C ILE A 410 -17.75 -8.12 -26.43
N LYS A 411 -17.34 -9.32 -26.00
CA LYS A 411 -16.63 -9.51 -24.73
C LYS A 411 -15.33 -8.70 -24.68
N GLY A 412 -14.57 -8.72 -25.77
CA GLY A 412 -13.34 -7.97 -25.93
C GLY A 412 -13.58 -6.48 -26.14
N GLU A 413 -14.60 -6.12 -26.91
CA GLU A 413 -15.03 -4.73 -27.10
C GLU A 413 -15.44 -4.09 -25.78
N SER A 414 -16.18 -4.80 -24.92
CA SER A 414 -16.52 -4.30 -23.58
C SER A 414 -15.31 -4.12 -22.66
N PHE A 415 -14.22 -4.89 -22.87
CA PHE A 415 -12.97 -4.64 -22.15
C PHE A 415 -12.28 -3.37 -22.66
N ALA A 416 -12.24 -3.16 -23.98
CA ALA A 416 -11.75 -1.90 -24.56
C ALA A 416 -12.57 -0.70 -24.06
N TYR A 417 -13.90 -0.83 -24.06
CA TYR A 417 -14.83 0.16 -23.51
C TYR A 417 -14.53 0.48 -22.05
N LYS A 418 -14.34 -0.54 -21.17
CA LYS A 418 -13.91 -0.32 -19.78
C LYS A 418 -12.61 0.49 -19.69
N CYS A 419 -11.64 0.25 -20.58
CA CYS A 419 -10.37 0.99 -20.56
C CYS A 419 -10.57 2.45 -20.97
N PHE A 420 -11.23 2.71 -22.10
CA PHE A 420 -11.47 4.05 -22.63
C PHE A 420 -12.37 4.89 -21.71
N GLU A 421 -13.47 4.32 -21.20
CA GLU A 421 -14.41 5.00 -20.29
C GLU A 421 -13.84 5.36 -18.93
N ASN A 422 -12.65 4.86 -18.59
CA ASN A 422 -11.94 5.20 -17.36
C ASN A 422 -10.61 5.93 -17.61
N THR A 423 -10.31 6.30 -18.87
CA THR A 423 -9.09 7.04 -19.25
C THR A 423 -9.39 8.31 -20.03
N LEU A 424 -10.31 8.27 -20.99
CA LEU A 424 -10.56 9.33 -21.96
C LEU A 424 -12.07 9.63 -22.14
N THR A 425 -12.91 9.34 -21.15
CA THR A 425 -14.39 9.42 -21.23
C THR A 425 -14.89 10.69 -21.92
N ASN A 426 -14.45 11.85 -21.46
CA ASN A 426 -14.74 13.16 -22.04
C ASN A 426 -13.82 14.24 -21.43
N GLN A 427 -13.96 15.47 -21.92
CA GLN A 427 -13.13 16.60 -21.49
C GLN A 427 -13.30 16.97 -20.01
N HIS A 428 -14.48 16.79 -19.42
CA HIS A 428 -14.67 17.07 -18.01
C HIS A 428 -13.86 16.13 -17.14
N PHE A 429 -13.96 14.84 -17.45
CA PHE A 429 -13.23 13.77 -16.78
C PHE A 429 -11.72 13.95 -16.92
N VAL A 430 -11.20 14.15 -18.14
CA VAL A 430 -9.76 14.31 -18.36
C VAL A 430 -9.20 15.52 -17.62
N ASN A 431 -9.91 16.65 -17.60
CA ASN A 431 -9.51 17.79 -16.79
C ASN A 431 -9.42 17.45 -15.30
N ASN A 432 -10.37 16.66 -14.78
CA ASN A 432 -10.33 16.20 -13.39
C ASN A 432 -9.17 15.23 -13.13
N VAL A 433 -8.82 14.36 -14.08
CA VAL A 433 -7.65 13.47 -13.97
C VAL A 433 -6.37 14.28 -13.83
N ILE A 434 -6.18 15.30 -14.68
CA ILE A 434 -5.01 16.17 -14.59
C ILE A 434 -5.00 16.93 -13.25
N ASN A 435 -6.18 17.40 -12.81
CA ASN A 435 -6.29 18.07 -11.52
C ASN A 435 -5.95 17.16 -10.33
N LEU A 436 -6.24 15.88 -10.46
CA LEU A 436 -5.91 14.90 -9.45
C LEU A 436 -4.39 14.75 -9.29
N PHE A 437 -3.62 14.70 -10.38
CA PHE A 437 -2.16 14.69 -10.32
C PHE A 437 -1.55 15.94 -9.69
N GLU A 438 -2.11 17.12 -9.96
CA GLU A 438 -1.63 18.38 -9.38
C GLU A 438 -1.87 18.46 -7.87
N THR A 439 -3.03 18.00 -7.42
CA THR A 439 -3.37 17.99 -5.99
C THR A 439 -2.73 16.84 -5.22
N ASN A 440 -2.10 15.90 -5.93
CA ASN A 440 -1.40 14.74 -5.35
C ASN A 440 -0.01 14.59 -5.97
N PRO A 441 1.01 15.31 -5.46
CA PRO A 441 2.37 15.28 -6.03
C PRO A 441 3.00 13.88 -6.08
N ARG A 442 2.62 12.98 -5.16
CA ARG A 442 3.09 11.60 -5.08
C ARG A 442 2.28 10.60 -5.92
N LEU A 443 1.21 11.03 -6.60
CA LEU A 443 0.47 10.16 -7.54
C LEU A 443 1.31 9.96 -8.81
N GLY A 444 1.66 8.70 -9.09
CA GLY A 444 2.51 8.31 -10.22
C GLY A 444 1.73 7.78 -11.41
N MET A 445 0.68 6.99 -11.16
CA MET A 445 -0.21 6.51 -12.21
C MET A 445 -1.64 6.26 -11.76
N LEU A 446 -2.52 6.25 -12.74
CA LEU A 446 -3.94 5.97 -12.62
C LEU A 446 -4.35 4.91 -13.65
N SER A 447 -4.76 3.76 -13.15
CA SER A 447 -5.14 2.58 -13.94
C SER A 447 -6.66 2.37 -13.89
N PRO A 448 -7.32 2.00 -15.01
CA PRO A 448 -8.67 1.46 -14.97
C PRO A 448 -8.78 0.25 -14.02
N PRO A 449 -9.98 -0.05 -13.49
CA PRO A 449 -10.18 -1.26 -12.70
C PRO A 449 -9.95 -2.53 -13.55
N PRO A 450 -9.52 -3.65 -12.94
CA PRO A 450 -9.38 -4.92 -13.64
C PRO A 450 -10.64 -5.34 -14.41
N PRO A 451 -10.52 -6.00 -15.56
CA PRO A 451 -11.67 -6.60 -16.22
C PRO A 451 -12.24 -7.72 -15.33
N ASN A 452 -13.56 -7.85 -15.30
CA ASN A 452 -14.25 -8.77 -14.39
C ASN A 452 -15.58 -9.30 -14.97
N HIS A 453 -15.74 -9.26 -16.28
CA HIS A 453 -16.92 -9.77 -16.98
C HIS A 453 -16.57 -10.95 -17.89
N ALA A 454 -17.55 -11.82 -18.14
CA ALA A 454 -17.41 -12.97 -19.02
C ALA A 454 -16.13 -13.80 -18.72
N ASP A 455 -15.33 -14.12 -19.74
CA ASP A 455 -14.09 -14.89 -19.61
C ASP A 455 -12.98 -14.14 -18.83
N PHE A 456 -13.15 -12.84 -18.57
CA PHE A 456 -12.25 -12.04 -17.73
C PHE A 456 -12.66 -12.01 -16.25
N TYR A 457 -13.82 -12.58 -15.89
CA TYR A 457 -14.24 -12.70 -14.49
C TYR A 457 -13.15 -13.18 -13.51
N PRO A 458 -12.32 -14.22 -13.83
CA PRO A 458 -11.33 -14.71 -12.87
C PRO A 458 -10.16 -13.76 -12.63
N THR A 459 -10.04 -12.64 -13.36
CA THR A 459 -8.92 -11.70 -13.19
C THR A 459 -8.89 -11.11 -11.79
N ILE A 460 -10.04 -10.79 -11.18
CA ILE A 460 -10.08 -10.40 -9.76
C ILE A 460 -9.78 -11.63 -8.90
N GLY A 461 -8.67 -11.58 -8.16
CA GLY A 461 -8.11 -12.69 -7.38
C GLY A 461 -7.12 -13.58 -8.15
N LEU A 462 -6.90 -13.36 -9.45
CA LEU A 462 -5.85 -13.99 -10.26
C LEU A 462 -5.17 -12.95 -11.18
N GLU A 463 -4.94 -11.74 -10.67
CA GLU A 463 -4.38 -10.61 -11.41
C GLU A 463 -2.99 -10.95 -11.98
N TRP A 464 -2.22 -11.74 -11.24
CA TRP A 464 -0.92 -12.25 -11.68
C TRP A 464 -1.00 -13.26 -12.83
N THR A 465 -2.10 -14.01 -12.95
CA THR A 465 -2.21 -15.21 -13.81
C THR A 465 -1.00 -16.14 -13.67
N ILE A 466 -0.08 -16.14 -14.64
CA ILE A 466 1.19 -16.88 -14.64
C ILE A 466 2.42 -15.96 -14.65
N ASN A 467 2.23 -14.65 -14.45
CA ASN A 467 3.23 -13.61 -14.66
C ASN A 467 3.90 -13.10 -13.38
N PHE A 468 3.79 -13.78 -12.23
CA PHE A 468 4.55 -13.31 -11.06
C PHE A 468 6.06 -13.47 -11.29
N ASP A 469 6.50 -14.67 -11.66
CA ASP A 469 7.93 -15.01 -11.75
C ASP A 469 8.66 -14.21 -12.85
N ASN A 470 8.04 -14.03 -14.02
CA ASN A 470 8.64 -13.24 -15.11
C ASN A 470 8.66 -11.73 -14.80
N THR A 471 7.64 -11.20 -14.11
CA THR A 471 7.62 -9.80 -13.63
C THR A 471 8.65 -9.59 -12.55
N LYS A 472 8.82 -10.57 -11.64
CA LYS A 472 9.85 -10.50 -10.60
C LYS A 472 11.26 -10.52 -11.20
N ALA A 473 11.50 -11.39 -12.18
CA ALA A 473 12.77 -11.40 -12.92
C ALA A 473 13.04 -10.07 -13.64
N LEU A 474 12.00 -9.43 -14.19
CA LEU A 474 12.11 -8.10 -14.79
C LEU A 474 12.40 -7.02 -13.73
N ALA A 475 11.76 -7.07 -12.57
CA ALA A 475 12.03 -6.14 -11.47
C ALA A 475 13.47 -6.25 -10.97
N ASP A 476 14.01 -7.46 -10.87
CA ASP A 476 15.42 -7.68 -10.49
C ASP A 476 16.36 -7.15 -11.58
N LYS A 477 16.01 -7.30 -12.86
CA LYS A 477 16.76 -6.74 -14.00
C LYS A 477 16.78 -5.21 -14.00
N LEU A 478 15.66 -4.59 -13.63
CA LEU A 478 15.53 -3.14 -13.46
C LEU A 478 16.09 -2.64 -12.11
N LYS A 479 16.53 -3.56 -11.22
CA LYS A 479 17.04 -3.27 -9.88
C LYS A 479 16.05 -2.52 -8.98
N LEU A 480 14.77 -2.85 -9.09
CA LEU A 480 13.74 -2.26 -8.24
C LEU A 480 13.91 -2.72 -6.77
N SER A 481 13.76 -1.78 -5.84
CA SER A 481 13.93 -1.99 -4.40
C SER A 481 12.61 -2.21 -3.62
N VAL A 482 11.50 -2.32 -4.33
CA VAL A 482 10.15 -2.42 -3.74
C VAL A 482 9.75 -3.86 -3.42
N GLU A 483 8.84 -4.02 -2.46
CA GLU A 483 8.28 -5.32 -2.09
C GLU A 483 7.34 -5.85 -3.19
N MET A 484 7.48 -7.13 -3.54
CA MET A 484 6.58 -7.85 -4.43
C MET A 484 6.13 -9.15 -3.76
N ASP A 485 4.82 -9.37 -3.70
CA ASP A 485 4.22 -10.59 -3.14
C ASP A 485 3.25 -11.22 -4.14
N LYS A 486 3.43 -12.51 -4.43
CA LYS A 486 2.57 -13.27 -5.34
C LYS A 486 1.12 -13.38 -4.87
N ASN A 487 0.87 -13.18 -3.57
CA ASN A 487 -0.45 -13.27 -2.96
C ASN A 487 -1.15 -11.91 -2.85
N LYS A 488 -0.50 -10.82 -3.26
CA LYS A 488 -1.07 -9.48 -3.29
C LYS A 488 -1.21 -9.00 -4.72
N GLU A 489 -2.31 -8.30 -5.01
CA GLU A 489 -2.62 -7.81 -6.35
C GLU A 489 -1.66 -6.69 -6.79
N PRO A 490 -1.20 -6.66 -8.05
CA PRO A 490 -0.57 -5.49 -8.63
C PRO A 490 -1.65 -4.46 -9.02
N ILE A 491 -1.39 -3.17 -8.81
CA ILE A 491 -2.28 -2.07 -9.26
C ILE A 491 -2.00 -1.74 -10.73
N ALA A 492 -1.97 -2.79 -11.55
CA ALA A 492 -1.52 -2.74 -12.94
C ALA A 492 -2.64 -2.25 -13.88
N PRO A 493 -2.29 -1.50 -14.94
CA PRO A 493 -3.24 -1.17 -16.00
C PRO A 493 -3.45 -2.38 -16.89
N LEU A 494 -4.25 -3.36 -16.43
CA LEU A 494 -4.58 -4.55 -17.21
C LEU A 494 -5.32 -4.12 -18.48
N GLY A 495 -4.66 -4.25 -19.62
CA GLY A 495 -5.07 -3.69 -20.91
C GLY A 495 -4.33 -2.44 -21.37
N THR A 496 -3.24 -2.04 -20.71
CA THR A 496 -2.27 -1.00 -21.09
C THR A 496 -2.85 0.35 -21.51
N MET A 497 -3.95 0.80 -20.90
CA MET A 497 -4.45 2.18 -21.06
C MET A 497 -4.49 2.86 -19.70
N PHE A 498 -3.76 3.95 -19.52
CA PHE A 498 -3.58 4.57 -18.21
C PHE A 498 -3.01 5.98 -18.33
N TRP A 499 -3.13 6.73 -17.24
CA TRP A 499 -2.44 8.00 -17.07
C TRP A 499 -1.24 7.85 -16.16
N PHE A 500 -0.15 8.55 -16.44
CA PHE A 500 1.03 8.53 -15.60
C PHE A 500 1.83 9.84 -15.66
N ARG A 501 2.62 10.05 -14.61
CA ARG A 501 3.70 11.03 -14.59
C ARG A 501 4.95 10.36 -15.19
N PRO A 502 5.58 10.88 -16.25
CA PRO A 502 6.76 10.24 -16.86
C PRO A 502 7.88 9.93 -15.88
N LYS A 503 8.13 10.82 -14.91
CA LYS A 503 9.11 10.62 -13.83
C LYS A 503 8.82 9.39 -12.97
N ALA A 504 7.56 9.00 -12.81
CA ALA A 504 7.20 7.80 -12.05
C ALA A 504 7.58 6.51 -12.79
N LEU A 505 7.79 6.54 -14.11
CA LEU A 505 8.20 5.36 -14.88
C LEU A 505 9.67 5.43 -15.32
N LYS A 506 10.48 6.28 -14.68
CA LYS A 506 11.83 6.59 -15.12
C LYS A 506 12.75 5.37 -15.21
N ALA A 507 12.86 4.55 -14.17
CA ALA A 507 13.65 3.32 -14.21
C ALA A 507 13.24 2.37 -15.34
N LEU A 508 11.98 2.38 -15.79
CA LEU A 508 11.54 1.56 -16.92
C LEU A 508 12.00 2.13 -18.26
N PHE A 509 11.91 3.45 -18.48
CA PHE A 509 12.37 4.09 -19.71
C PHE A 509 13.91 4.13 -19.82
N ASP A 510 14.61 4.28 -18.69
CA ASP A 510 16.08 4.29 -18.61
C ASP A 510 16.73 2.96 -19.00
N TYR A 511 15.96 1.86 -19.01
CA TYR A 511 16.45 0.56 -19.47
C TYR A 511 16.86 0.56 -20.96
N ASP A 512 16.42 1.56 -21.73
CA ASP A 512 16.71 1.73 -23.15
C ASP A 512 16.23 0.54 -24.01
N TRP A 513 14.91 0.37 -24.08
CA TRP A 513 14.27 -0.68 -24.85
C TRP A 513 14.50 -0.53 -26.35
N GLU A 514 14.77 -1.65 -27.02
CA GLU A 514 14.76 -1.78 -28.47
C GLU A 514 13.66 -2.75 -28.94
N TYR A 515 13.19 -2.62 -30.19
CA TYR A 515 12.19 -3.54 -30.75
C TYR A 515 12.61 -5.02 -30.64
N LYS A 516 13.91 -5.29 -30.74
CA LYS A 516 14.47 -6.65 -30.65
C LYS A 516 14.32 -7.30 -29.28
N ASP A 517 14.08 -6.53 -28.22
CA ASP A 517 13.87 -7.04 -26.86
C ASP A 517 12.50 -7.70 -26.69
N PHE A 518 11.53 -7.32 -27.53
CA PHE A 518 10.18 -7.86 -27.48
C PHE A 518 10.07 -9.15 -28.31
N PRO A 519 9.18 -10.10 -27.95
CA PRO A 519 8.95 -11.28 -28.76
C PRO A 519 8.41 -10.91 -30.16
N PRO A 520 8.84 -11.63 -31.23
CA PRO A 520 8.28 -11.44 -32.57
C PRO A 520 6.83 -11.95 -32.64
N GLU A 521 6.07 -11.47 -33.63
CA GLU A 521 4.74 -12.00 -33.92
C GLU A 521 4.80 -13.30 -34.74
N PRO A 522 3.85 -14.24 -34.57
CA PRO A 522 2.74 -14.21 -33.62
C PRO A 522 3.20 -14.50 -32.19
N ASN A 523 2.83 -13.63 -31.26
CA ASN A 523 3.20 -13.75 -29.84
C ASN A 523 2.13 -14.49 -29.02
N ASP A 524 2.57 -15.15 -27.94
CA ASP A 524 1.70 -15.88 -27.01
C ASP A 524 0.69 -14.97 -26.31
N THR A 525 -0.42 -15.58 -25.88
CA THR A 525 -1.58 -14.87 -25.31
C THR A 525 -1.40 -14.46 -23.86
N ASP A 526 -0.46 -15.05 -23.13
CA ASP A 526 -0.13 -14.75 -21.73
C ASP A 526 1.30 -15.24 -21.41
N GLY A 527 1.91 -14.79 -20.31
CA GLY A 527 3.21 -15.30 -19.83
C GLY A 527 4.45 -14.70 -20.49
N THR A 528 4.28 -13.73 -21.38
CA THR A 528 5.37 -13.12 -22.16
C THR A 528 5.91 -11.86 -21.49
N LEU A 529 7.03 -11.32 -22.00
CA LEU A 529 7.59 -10.05 -21.53
C LEU A 529 6.57 -8.90 -21.56
N LEU A 530 5.64 -8.89 -22.51
CA LEU A 530 4.59 -7.86 -22.60
C LEU A 530 3.70 -7.85 -21.35
N HIS A 531 3.31 -9.04 -20.89
CA HIS A 531 2.47 -9.22 -19.71
C HIS A 531 3.23 -8.93 -18.40
N ALA A 532 4.54 -9.18 -18.40
CA ALA A 532 5.41 -8.78 -17.31
C ALA A 532 5.52 -7.25 -17.22
N ILE A 533 5.71 -6.55 -18.35
CA ILE A 533 5.76 -5.08 -18.39
C ILE A 533 4.42 -4.47 -17.97
N GLU A 534 3.29 -5.01 -18.45
CA GLU A 534 1.94 -4.57 -18.02
C GLU A 534 1.81 -4.59 -16.48
N ARG A 535 2.35 -5.61 -15.81
CA ARG A 535 2.27 -5.77 -14.35
C ARG A 535 3.34 -5.03 -13.57
N ILE A 536 4.45 -4.65 -14.21
CA ILE A 536 5.58 -4.01 -13.53
C ILE A 536 5.42 -2.51 -13.37
N TYR A 537 4.67 -1.83 -14.25
CA TYR A 537 4.42 -0.40 -14.19
C TYR A 537 4.21 0.12 -12.75
N PRO A 538 3.24 -0.40 -11.96
CA PRO A 538 2.94 0.15 -10.65
C PRO A 538 4.11 0.00 -9.64
N PHE A 539 4.92 -1.06 -9.77
CA PHE A 539 6.13 -1.25 -8.95
C PHE A 539 7.27 -0.29 -9.35
N VAL A 540 7.39 0.05 -10.63
CA VAL A 540 8.33 1.08 -11.09
C VAL A 540 7.92 2.44 -10.53
N SER A 541 6.62 2.78 -10.61
CA SER A 541 6.08 3.99 -9.98
C SER A 541 6.45 4.07 -8.50
N GLN A 542 6.22 2.98 -7.76
CA GLN A 542 6.54 2.93 -6.34
C GLN A 542 8.05 3.09 -6.08
N HIS A 543 8.89 2.47 -6.90
CA HIS A 543 10.35 2.57 -6.81
C HIS A 543 10.84 4.02 -6.99
N GLU A 544 10.22 4.77 -7.91
CA GLU A 544 10.53 6.19 -8.17
C GLU A 544 9.92 7.13 -7.11
N GLY A 545 9.32 6.61 -6.05
CA GLY A 545 8.74 7.41 -4.97
C GLY A 545 7.33 7.93 -5.24
N TYR A 546 6.58 7.26 -6.12
CA TYR A 546 5.19 7.60 -6.47
C TYR A 546 4.22 6.43 -6.29
N TYR A 547 3.02 6.66 -5.76
CA TYR A 547 2.02 5.60 -5.64
C TYR A 547 1.18 5.40 -6.93
N PRO A 548 0.81 4.15 -7.26
CA PRO A 548 -0.22 3.86 -8.23
C PRO A 548 -1.62 3.86 -7.59
N ALA A 549 -2.65 4.15 -8.37
CA ALA A 549 -4.04 4.14 -7.92
C ALA A 549 -5.01 3.67 -9.02
N LEU A 550 -6.25 3.35 -8.62
CA LEU A 550 -7.33 3.06 -9.57
C LEU A 550 -8.09 4.32 -9.94
N LEU A 551 -8.57 4.37 -11.19
CA LEU A 551 -9.32 5.48 -11.75
C LEU A 551 -10.63 4.98 -12.35
N LEU A 552 -11.73 5.63 -12.00
CA LEU A 552 -13.02 5.42 -12.59
C LEU A 552 -13.68 6.75 -12.95
N SER A 553 -14.41 6.77 -14.06
CA SER A 553 -15.42 7.80 -14.30
C SER A 553 -16.65 7.54 -13.43
N ASP A 554 -17.38 8.58 -13.03
CA ASP A 554 -18.62 8.43 -12.27
C ASP A 554 -19.73 7.68 -13.04
N SER A 555 -19.74 7.78 -14.38
CA SER A 555 -20.61 7.00 -15.26
C SER A 555 -20.29 5.51 -15.19
N PHE A 556 -19.00 5.15 -15.29
CA PHE A 556 -18.57 3.75 -15.26
C PHE A 556 -18.60 3.17 -13.84
N ALA A 557 -18.32 3.97 -12.80
CA ALA A 557 -18.40 3.54 -11.41
C ALA A 557 -19.81 3.02 -11.05
N LYS A 558 -20.87 3.61 -11.61
CA LYS A 558 -22.25 3.10 -11.45
C LYS A 558 -22.39 1.67 -11.99
N ILE A 559 -21.80 1.39 -13.15
CA ILE A 559 -21.79 0.05 -13.76
C ILE A 559 -20.98 -0.91 -12.88
N GLU A 560 -19.77 -0.52 -12.51
CA GLU A 560 -18.84 -1.36 -11.75
C GLU A 560 -19.40 -1.76 -10.38
N VAL A 561 -19.95 -0.80 -9.62
CA VAL A 561 -20.56 -1.07 -8.30
C VAL A 561 -21.78 -1.97 -8.44
N THR A 562 -22.65 -1.72 -9.43
CA THR A 562 -23.83 -2.55 -9.69
C THR A 562 -23.43 -3.99 -9.99
N ASN A 563 -22.43 -4.18 -10.85
CA ASN A 563 -21.95 -5.50 -11.24
C ASN A 563 -21.27 -6.24 -10.08
N LEU A 564 -20.36 -5.59 -9.36
CA LEU A 564 -19.67 -6.19 -8.22
C LEU A 564 -20.65 -6.59 -7.11
N TYR A 565 -21.63 -5.74 -6.81
CA TYR A 565 -22.68 -6.05 -5.84
C TYR A 565 -23.51 -7.27 -6.28
N PHE A 566 -23.95 -7.29 -7.55
CA PHE A 566 -24.70 -8.42 -8.10
C PHE A 566 -23.89 -9.71 -8.01
N MET A 567 -22.65 -9.72 -8.49
CA MET A 567 -21.78 -10.90 -8.47
C MET A 567 -21.52 -11.42 -7.06
N LEU A 568 -21.21 -10.53 -6.11
CA LEU A 568 -20.99 -10.91 -4.72
C LEU A 568 -22.26 -11.45 -4.06
N ARG A 569 -23.42 -10.81 -4.33
CA ARG A 569 -24.71 -11.27 -3.83
C ARG A 569 -25.05 -12.67 -4.34
N GLU A 570 -24.78 -12.97 -5.61
CA GLU A 570 -25.05 -14.30 -6.17
C GLU A 570 -24.15 -15.37 -5.54
N ILE A 571 -22.86 -15.07 -5.33
CA ILE A 571 -21.94 -15.98 -4.59
C ILE A 571 -22.45 -16.20 -3.16
N ASN A 572 -22.81 -15.12 -2.46
CA ASN A 572 -23.31 -15.21 -1.09
C ASN A 572 -24.60 -16.01 -1.01
N THR A 573 -25.54 -15.80 -1.94
CA THR A 573 -26.78 -16.55 -2.03
C THR A 573 -26.50 -18.04 -2.22
N ALA A 574 -25.63 -18.39 -3.18
CA ALA A 574 -25.25 -19.76 -3.45
C ALA A 574 -24.56 -20.43 -2.25
N TYR A 575 -23.69 -19.72 -1.54
CA TYR A 575 -23.06 -20.23 -0.33
C TYR A 575 -24.07 -20.43 0.80
N MET A 576 -24.88 -19.42 1.10
CA MET A 576 -25.81 -19.43 2.23
C MET A 576 -26.90 -20.50 2.07
N MET A 577 -27.34 -20.79 0.84
CA MET A 577 -28.27 -21.90 0.57
C MET A 577 -27.70 -23.26 0.98
N ASN A 578 -26.37 -23.43 1.00
CA ASN A 578 -25.71 -24.69 1.32
C ASN A 578 -25.12 -24.74 2.74
N SER A 579 -24.76 -23.61 3.32
CA SER A 579 -23.98 -23.55 4.58
C SER A 579 -24.57 -22.63 5.65
N GLY A 580 -25.71 -21.99 5.38
CA GLY A 580 -26.35 -21.03 6.28
C GLY A 580 -25.69 -19.64 6.28
N PRO A 581 -26.29 -18.66 6.98
CA PRO A 581 -25.74 -17.32 7.13
C PRO A 581 -24.37 -17.34 7.82
N ALA A 582 -23.40 -16.61 7.28
CA ALA A 582 -22.07 -16.45 7.85
C ALA A 582 -21.50 -15.08 7.48
N ILE A 583 -20.60 -14.57 8.32
CA ILE A 583 -19.82 -13.36 7.99
C ILE A 583 -18.78 -13.68 6.91
N HIS A 584 -18.35 -12.65 6.16
CA HIS A 584 -17.42 -12.79 5.04
C HIS A 584 -16.15 -13.58 5.41
N LEU A 585 -15.52 -13.26 6.54
CA LEU A 585 -14.31 -13.95 7.00
C LEU A 585 -14.54 -15.46 7.19
N SER A 586 -15.64 -15.83 7.83
CA SER A 586 -15.99 -17.24 8.05
C SER A 586 -16.25 -17.96 6.73
N MET A 587 -16.94 -17.32 5.79
CA MET A 587 -17.18 -17.88 4.45
C MET A 587 -15.86 -18.15 3.71
N VAL A 588 -14.95 -17.18 3.70
CA VAL A 588 -13.63 -17.32 3.08
C VAL A 588 -12.83 -18.43 3.75
N SER A 589 -12.82 -18.51 5.08
CA SER A 589 -12.12 -19.56 5.83
C SER A 589 -12.64 -20.96 5.52
N VAL A 590 -13.97 -21.14 5.44
CA VAL A 590 -14.60 -22.41 5.08
C VAL A 590 -14.26 -22.79 3.63
N LEU A 591 -14.28 -21.84 2.69
CA LEU A 591 -13.90 -22.10 1.30
C LEU A 591 -12.43 -22.53 1.20
N LYS A 592 -11.52 -21.89 1.94
CA LYS A 592 -10.11 -22.30 2.00
C LYS A 592 -9.96 -23.73 2.53
N TYR A 593 -10.63 -24.05 3.65
CA TYR A 593 -10.56 -25.37 4.29
C TYR A 593 -11.17 -26.49 3.43
N ASN A 594 -12.34 -26.24 2.84
CA ASN A 594 -13.03 -27.23 2.01
C ASN A 594 -12.33 -27.44 0.66
N MET A 595 -11.65 -26.43 0.10
CA MET A 595 -10.90 -26.57 -1.15
C MET A 595 -9.52 -27.22 -0.98
N THR A 596 -8.94 -27.23 0.23
CA THR A 596 -7.76 -28.08 0.52
C THR A 596 -8.06 -29.58 0.40
N TYR A 597 -9.33 -30.00 0.54
CA TYR A 597 -9.79 -31.35 0.22
C TYR A 597 -10.56 -31.36 -1.12
N LYS A 598 -9.84 -31.68 -2.21
CA LYS A 598 -10.29 -31.99 -3.59
C LYS A 598 -10.09 -30.86 -4.62
N ILE A 599 -8.85 -30.75 -5.14
CA ILE A 599 -8.71 -30.61 -6.59
C ILE A 599 -8.99 -32.01 -7.17
N PRO A 600 -10.04 -32.22 -7.98
CA PRO A 600 -10.29 -33.52 -8.59
C PRO A 600 -9.04 -33.97 -9.34
N PHE A 601 -8.59 -35.21 -9.13
CA PHE A 601 -7.43 -35.78 -9.83
C PHE A 601 -7.46 -35.54 -11.34
N LYS A 602 -8.67 -35.53 -11.92
CA LYS A 602 -8.96 -35.21 -13.32
C LYS A 602 -8.46 -33.82 -13.76
N TYR A 603 -8.55 -32.80 -12.90
CA TYR A 603 -8.08 -31.45 -13.20
C TYR A 603 -6.55 -31.32 -13.12
N LYS A 604 -5.92 -31.93 -12.09
CA LYS A 604 -4.45 -32.02 -12.00
C LYS A 604 -3.87 -32.77 -13.20
N LEU A 605 -4.47 -33.91 -13.55
CA LEU A 605 -4.08 -34.71 -14.71
C LEU A 605 -4.26 -33.93 -16.03
N LYS A 606 -5.36 -33.20 -16.20
CA LYS A 606 -5.61 -32.36 -17.38
C LYS A 606 -4.55 -31.26 -17.53
N MET A 607 -4.15 -30.61 -16.44
CA MET A 607 -3.09 -29.60 -16.46
C MET A 607 -1.72 -30.20 -16.79
N LEU A 608 -1.39 -31.36 -16.22
CA LEU A 608 -0.15 -32.09 -16.50
C LEU A 608 -0.07 -32.53 -17.96
N ILE A 609 -1.15 -33.11 -18.49
CA ILE A 609 -1.24 -33.54 -19.88
C ILE A 609 -1.11 -32.33 -20.84
N LYS A 610 -1.70 -31.18 -20.49
CA LYS A 610 -1.58 -29.94 -21.31
C LYS A 610 -0.15 -29.39 -21.34
N LYS A 611 0.66 -29.64 -20.30
CA LYS A 611 2.08 -29.24 -20.25
C LYS A 611 3.01 -30.16 -21.06
N ILE A 612 2.65 -31.44 -21.20
CA ILE A 612 3.54 -32.46 -21.79
C ILE A 612 3.21 -32.73 -23.26
N LEU A 613 1.95 -32.60 -23.66
CA LEU A 613 1.52 -32.94 -25.02
C LEU A 613 1.59 -31.76 -25.99
N PRO A 614 2.09 -31.97 -27.22
CA PRO A 614 1.91 -31.02 -28.32
C PRO A 614 0.42 -30.69 -28.52
N VAL A 615 0.12 -29.42 -28.80
CA VAL A 615 -1.26 -28.88 -28.88
C VAL A 615 -2.16 -29.69 -29.84
N TRP A 616 -1.61 -30.18 -30.95
CA TRP A 616 -2.36 -30.99 -31.92
C TRP A 616 -2.80 -32.34 -31.34
N LEU A 617 -1.97 -32.99 -30.52
CA LEU A 617 -2.28 -34.28 -29.90
C LEU A 617 -3.28 -34.13 -28.75
N PHE A 618 -3.17 -33.05 -27.98
CA PHE A 618 -4.15 -32.70 -26.94
C PHE A 618 -5.54 -32.44 -27.54
N ASN A 619 -5.61 -31.73 -28.68
CA ASN A 619 -6.86 -31.46 -29.38
C ASN A 619 -7.46 -32.73 -30.04
N LEU A 620 -6.63 -33.66 -30.50
CA LEU A 620 -7.05 -34.97 -31.00
C LEU A 620 -7.69 -35.82 -29.88
N LEU A 621 -7.03 -35.90 -28.71
CA LEU A 621 -7.54 -36.61 -27.54
C LEU A 621 -8.86 -36.01 -27.03
N LYS A 622 -8.99 -34.68 -27.05
CA LYS A 622 -10.22 -33.97 -26.68
C LYS A 622 -11.38 -34.29 -27.63
N ARG A 623 -11.11 -34.51 -28.93
CA ARG A 623 -12.12 -34.94 -29.93
C ARG A 623 -12.54 -36.39 -29.75
N LEU A 624 -11.62 -37.27 -29.36
CA LEU A 624 -11.93 -38.69 -29.10
C LEU A 624 -12.79 -38.89 -27.84
N ILE A 625 -12.58 -38.08 -26.81
CA ILE A 625 -13.36 -38.14 -25.55
C ILE A 625 -14.79 -37.61 -25.72
N LYS A 626 -15.06 -36.75 -26.71
CA LYS A 626 -16.40 -36.24 -27.04
C LYS A 626 -17.27 -37.21 -27.87
N ARG A 627 -16.72 -38.35 -28.30
CA ARG A 627 -17.43 -39.39 -29.09
C ARG A 627 -17.78 -40.65 -28.28
N ARG A 628 -17.79 -40.56 -26.95
CA ARG A 628 -18.28 -41.62 -26.05
C ARG A 628 -19.43 -41.12 -25.21
#